data_AF-A0A966RJQ3-F1
#
_entry.id   AF-A0A966RJQ3-F1
#
_cell.length_a   1.000
_cell.length_b   1.000
_cell.length_c   1.000
_cell.angle_alpha   90.00
_cell.angle_beta   90.00
_cell.angle_gamma   90.00
#
_symmetry.space_group_name_H-M   'P 1'
#
loop_
_entity.id
_entity.type
_entity.pdbx_description
1 polymer ?
#
loop_
_entity_poly.entity_id
_entity_poly.type
_entity_poly.pdbx_seq_one_letter_code
_entity_poly.pdbx_strand_id
1 'polypeptide(L)'
;MKKTCIECKQELPETSFHRSADGRMHPKCKTCRSSYERKRRKKKKDSRLDAIEQDAVDVFCKAARLGGSTIPHSAELIEVLLEYFGGVRGFGNVFMKQYYDSPPGGAHRTKMLETLVRLVNANTAMGGAKKPLSVWTEDELEEELRQRLMETAITLKALPVSRAVEVLSETAPAEDPGPS
;
A
#
# COMPACT_ATOMS: atom_id res chain seq x y z
N MET A 1 -17.31 -22.75 -54.68
CA MET A 1 -17.33 -23.96 -53.82
C MET A 1 -17.75 -23.57 -52.40
N LYS A 2 -18.55 -24.40 -51.73
CA LYS A 2 -18.97 -24.20 -50.33
C LYS A 2 -18.16 -25.15 -49.45
N LYS A 3 -17.84 -24.71 -48.22
CA LYS A 3 -17.10 -25.50 -47.24
C LYS A 3 -17.80 -25.43 -45.89
N THR A 4 -17.84 -26.55 -45.18
CA THR A 4 -18.44 -26.65 -43.85
C THR A 4 -17.41 -26.33 -42.77
N CYS A 5 -17.75 -25.42 -41.84
CA CYS A 5 -16.91 -25.11 -40.69
C CYS A 5 -16.98 -26.23 -39.64
N ILE A 6 -15.84 -26.71 -39.14
CA ILE A 6 -15.81 -27.78 -38.13
C ILE A 6 -16.45 -27.40 -36.78
N GLU A 7 -16.47 -26.10 -36.44
CA GLU A 7 -16.93 -25.63 -35.12
C GLU A 7 -18.44 -25.30 -35.13
N CYS A 8 -18.87 -24.40 -36.03
CA CYS A 8 -20.28 -23.99 -36.10
C CYS A 8 -21.13 -24.86 -37.03
N LYS A 9 -20.52 -25.82 -37.75
CA LYS A 9 -21.16 -26.74 -38.71
C LYS A 9 -21.94 -26.06 -39.85
N GLN A 10 -21.80 -24.75 -40.02
CA GLN A 10 -22.43 -24.00 -41.11
C GLN A 10 -21.66 -24.18 -42.42
N GLU A 11 -22.41 -24.35 -43.51
CA GLU A 11 -21.88 -24.29 -44.87
C GLU A 11 -21.72 -22.83 -45.31
N LEU A 12 -20.47 -22.44 -45.56
CA LEU A 12 -20.12 -21.07 -45.89
C LEU A 12 -19.30 -21.03 -47.19
N PRO A 13 -19.31 -19.90 -47.92
CA PRO A 13 -18.43 -19.74 -49.07
C PRO A 13 -16.96 -19.76 -48.63
N GLU A 14 -16.08 -20.18 -49.52
CA GLU A 14 -14.63 -20.24 -49.27
C GLU A 14 -14.02 -18.91 -48.82
N THR A 15 -14.59 -17.78 -49.23
CA THR A 15 -14.17 -16.43 -48.81
C THR A 15 -14.33 -16.19 -47.30
N SER A 16 -15.15 -16.97 -46.62
CA SER A 16 -15.36 -16.93 -45.16
C SER A 16 -14.27 -17.71 -44.38
N PHE A 17 -13.30 -18.31 -45.05
CA PHE A 17 -12.18 -19.04 -44.44
C PHE A 17 -10.86 -18.32 -44.71
N HIS A 18 -9.86 -18.52 -43.85
CA HIS A 18 -8.49 -18.03 -44.09
C HIS A 18 -7.71 -19.09 -44.88
N ARG A 19 -6.87 -18.65 -45.82
CA ARG A 19 -5.82 -19.49 -46.39
C ARG A 19 -4.60 -19.51 -45.46
N SER A 20 -4.07 -20.71 -45.22
CA SER A 20 -2.77 -20.90 -44.60
C SER A 20 -1.65 -20.62 -45.60
N ALA A 21 -0.40 -20.53 -45.12
CA ALA A 21 0.77 -20.35 -45.98
C ALA A 21 0.89 -21.46 -47.06
N ASP A 22 0.49 -22.68 -46.73
CA ASP A 22 0.50 -23.84 -47.64
C ASP A 22 -0.62 -23.82 -48.70
N GLY A 23 -1.32 -22.69 -48.85
CA GLY A 23 -2.45 -22.53 -49.79
C GLY A 23 -3.75 -23.23 -49.38
N ARG A 24 -3.71 -24.12 -48.37
CA ARG A 24 -4.88 -24.84 -47.84
C ARG A 24 -5.81 -23.90 -47.06
N MET A 25 -7.12 -24.11 -47.20
CA MET A 25 -8.14 -23.39 -46.41
C MET A 25 -8.22 -23.94 -45.00
N HIS A 26 -8.19 -23.04 -44.00
CA HIS A 26 -8.35 -23.39 -42.59
C HIS A 26 -9.68 -24.13 -42.33
N PRO A 27 -9.75 -25.12 -41.41
CA PRO A 27 -10.98 -25.89 -41.15
C PRO A 27 -12.08 -25.09 -40.42
N LYS A 28 -11.70 -24.05 -39.66
CA LYS A 28 -12.63 -23.12 -38.99
C LYS A 28 -12.86 -21.87 -39.84
N CYS A 29 -14.09 -21.38 -39.88
CA CYS A 29 -14.43 -20.10 -40.50
C CYS A 29 -13.76 -18.92 -39.75
N LYS A 30 -13.71 -17.76 -40.40
CA LYS A 30 -13.11 -16.52 -39.85
C LYS A 30 -13.67 -16.16 -38.47
N THR A 31 -14.98 -16.25 -38.29
CA THR A 31 -15.67 -15.90 -37.02
C THR A 31 -15.33 -16.88 -35.90
N CYS A 32 -15.37 -18.19 -36.16
CA CYS A 32 -15.00 -19.19 -35.16
C CYS A 32 -13.52 -19.10 -34.80
N ARG A 33 -12.65 -18.84 -35.77
CA ARG A 33 -11.22 -18.63 -35.54
C ARG A 33 -10.96 -17.38 -34.70
N SER A 34 -11.59 -16.25 -35.02
CA SER A 34 -11.41 -15.01 -34.26
C SER A 34 -11.91 -15.14 -32.82
N SER A 35 -13.04 -15.82 -32.61
CA SER A 35 -13.56 -16.17 -31.28
C SER A 35 -12.58 -17.04 -30.49
N TYR A 36 -12.04 -18.10 -31.12
CA TYR A 36 -11.05 -18.97 -30.52
C TYR A 36 -9.77 -18.21 -30.14
N GLU A 37 -9.22 -17.39 -31.05
CA GLU A 37 -8.04 -16.57 -30.78
C GLU A 37 -8.29 -15.55 -29.67
N ARG A 38 -9.48 -14.93 -29.62
CA ARG A 38 -9.86 -14.02 -28.53
C ARG A 38 -9.91 -14.74 -27.19
N LYS A 39 -10.53 -15.93 -27.13
CA LYS A 39 -10.55 -16.77 -25.91
C LYS A 39 -9.15 -17.20 -25.49
N ARG A 40 -8.30 -17.61 -26.43
CA ARG A 40 -6.90 -18.00 -26.18
C ARG A 40 -6.09 -16.83 -25.62
N ARG A 41 -6.21 -15.64 -26.22
CA ARG A 41 -5.55 -14.42 -25.75
C ARG A 41 -6.03 -14.02 -24.36
N LYS A 42 -7.34 -14.10 -24.09
CA LYS A 42 -7.91 -13.86 -22.77
C LYS A 42 -7.33 -14.84 -21.74
N LYS A 43 -7.40 -16.15 -22.02
CA LYS A 43 -6.83 -17.18 -21.13
C LYS A 43 -5.34 -16.97 -20.84
N LYS A 44 -4.54 -16.56 -21.83
CA LYS A 44 -3.12 -16.25 -21.62
C LYS A 44 -2.88 -15.01 -20.75
N LYS A 45 -3.77 -14.02 -20.82
CA LYS A 45 -3.73 -12.85 -19.93
C LYS A 45 -4.12 -13.25 -18.52
N ASP A 46 -5.24 -13.97 -18.38
CA ASP A 46 -5.75 -14.44 -17.09
C ASP A 46 -4.69 -15.31 -16.40
N SER A 47 -4.10 -16.30 -17.09
CA SER A 47 -3.04 -17.14 -16.52
C SER A 47 -1.77 -16.37 -16.12
N ARG A 48 -1.50 -15.22 -16.75
CA ARG A 48 -0.36 -14.37 -16.38
C ARG A 48 -0.67 -13.57 -15.13
N LEU A 49 -1.91 -13.13 -14.95
CA LEU A 49 -2.37 -12.49 -13.72
C LEU A 49 -2.32 -13.49 -12.56
N ASP A 50 -2.84 -14.71 -12.77
CA ASP A 50 -2.80 -15.78 -11.76
C ASP A 50 -1.36 -16.07 -11.31
N ALA A 51 -0.41 -16.11 -12.25
CA ALA A 51 1.01 -16.32 -11.93
C ALA A 51 1.62 -15.16 -11.12
N ILE A 52 1.30 -13.90 -11.47
CA ILE A 52 1.75 -12.72 -10.72
C ILE A 52 1.18 -12.73 -9.30
N GLU A 53 -0.09 -13.08 -9.14
CA GLU A 53 -0.73 -13.18 -7.83
C GLU A 53 -0.09 -14.29 -6.99
N GLN A 54 0.19 -15.44 -7.59
CA GLN A 54 0.87 -16.54 -6.92
C GLN A 54 2.29 -16.14 -6.49
N ASP A 55 3.07 -15.52 -7.37
CA ASP A 55 4.41 -15.02 -7.06
C ASP A 55 4.38 -14.01 -5.91
N ALA A 56 3.39 -13.12 -5.88
CA ALA A 56 3.24 -12.13 -4.83
C ALA A 56 2.90 -12.78 -3.47
N VAL A 57 2.00 -13.76 -3.45
CA VAL A 57 1.68 -14.54 -2.25
C VAL A 57 2.90 -15.30 -1.75
N ASP A 58 3.71 -15.85 -2.67
CA ASP A 58 4.92 -16.58 -2.31
C ASP A 58 6.00 -15.65 -1.73
N VAL A 59 6.19 -14.45 -2.29
CA VAL A 59 7.08 -13.42 -1.74
C VAL A 59 6.61 -13.00 -0.34
N PHE A 60 5.31 -12.74 -0.18
CA PHE A 60 4.73 -12.41 1.12
C PHE A 60 4.94 -13.54 2.15
N CYS A 61 4.66 -14.79 1.77
CA CYS A 61 4.86 -15.95 2.63
C CYS A 61 6.33 -16.13 3.01
N LYS A 62 7.27 -15.90 2.09
CA LYS A 62 8.71 -15.98 2.36
C LYS A 62 9.15 -14.88 3.34
N ALA A 63 8.72 -13.63 3.12
CA ALA A 63 8.98 -12.52 4.02
C ALA A 63 8.41 -12.79 5.43
N ALA A 64 7.17 -13.28 5.52
CA ALA A 64 6.54 -13.65 6.78
C ALA A 64 7.26 -14.80 7.51
N ARG A 65 7.82 -15.77 6.78
CA ARG A 65 8.55 -16.93 7.36
C ARG A 65 9.96 -16.59 7.84
N LEU A 66 10.60 -15.56 7.30
CA LEU A 66 11.92 -15.09 7.73
C LEU A 66 11.88 -14.31 9.06
N GLY A 67 10.68 -14.09 9.64
CA GLY A 67 10.48 -13.43 10.93
C GLY A 67 10.96 -14.27 12.12
N GLY A 68 12.25 -14.20 12.41
CA GLY A 68 12.84 -14.62 13.67
C GLY A 68 12.84 -13.49 14.70
N SER A 69 11.98 -13.60 15.72
CA SER A 69 11.98 -12.90 17.02
C SER A 69 11.46 -11.45 17.16
N THR A 70 11.02 -10.79 16.09
CA THR A 70 10.26 -9.54 16.21
C THR A 70 9.22 -9.50 15.09
N ILE A 71 7.97 -9.22 15.46
CA ILE A 71 6.84 -8.96 14.55
C ILE A 71 7.38 -8.13 13.36
N PRO A 72 7.13 -8.50 12.08
CA PRO A 72 7.57 -7.66 10.96
C PRO A 72 7.09 -6.24 11.23
N HIS A 73 8.03 -5.31 11.38
CA HIS A 73 7.67 -3.93 11.66
C HIS A 73 6.71 -3.51 10.54
N SER A 74 5.56 -2.97 10.90
CA SER A 74 4.48 -2.65 9.95
C SER A 74 4.96 -1.86 8.73
N ALA A 75 6.08 -1.15 8.85
CA ALA A 75 6.80 -0.51 7.75
C ALA A 75 7.29 -1.47 6.66
N GLU A 76 7.92 -2.60 6.99
CA GLU A 76 8.43 -3.58 6.01
C GLU A 76 7.30 -4.24 5.22
N LEU A 77 6.20 -4.57 5.91
CA LEU A 77 4.98 -5.10 5.29
C LEU A 77 4.36 -4.11 4.31
N ILE A 78 4.30 -2.84 4.70
CA ILE A 78 3.81 -1.76 3.83
C ILE A 78 4.75 -1.57 2.64
N GLU A 79 6.06 -1.66 2.83
CA GLU A 79 7.04 -1.53 1.76
C GLU A 79 6.87 -2.63 0.70
N VAL A 80 6.76 -3.90 1.11
CA VAL A 80 6.50 -5.02 0.20
C VAL A 80 5.17 -4.85 -0.54
N LEU A 81 4.12 -4.39 0.16
CA LEU A 81 2.83 -4.10 -0.47
C LEU A 81 2.94 -2.97 -1.50
N LEU A 82 3.64 -1.90 -1.18
CA LEU A 82 3.84 -0.78 -2.10
C LEU A 82 4.68 -1.19 -3.30
N GLU A 83 5.74 -1.98 -3.12
CA GLU A 83 6.54 -2.55 -4.21
C GLU A 83 5.68 -3.38 -5.17
N TYR A 84 4.78 -4.21 -4.65
CA TYR A 84 3.83 -4.99 -5.47
C TYR A 84 2.98 -4.08 -6.38
N PHE A 85 2.60 -2.90 -5.89
CA PHE A 85 1.86 -1.94 -6.70
C PHE A 85 2.75 -1.14 -7.67
N GLY A 86 4.08 -1.31 -7.67
CA GLY A 86 5.02 -0.48 -8.44
C GLY A 86 5.45 0.78 -7.68
N GLY A 87 5.57 0.67 -6.37
CA GLY A 87 5.88 1.75 -5.44
C GLY A 87 4.67 2.63 -5.11
N VAL A 88 4.94 3.74 -4.40
CA VAL A 88 3.91 4.70 -3.95
C VAL A 88 3.08 5.25 -5.11
N ARG A 89 3.72 5.53 -6.25
CA ARG A 89 3.02 6.03 -7.46
C ARG A 89 2.02 5.02 -8.00
N GLY A 90 2.41 3.75 -8.04
CA GLY A 90 1.55 2.69 -8.53
C GLY A 90 0.39 2.40 -7.58
N PHE A 91 0.63 2.42 -6.27
CA PHE A 91 -0.43 2.37 -5.26
C PHE A 91 -1.44 3.52 -5.44
N GLY A 92 -0.94 4.75 -5.63
CA GLY A 92 -1.80 5.91 -5.89
C GLY A 92 -2.67 5.76 -7.14
N ASN A 93 -2.12 5.21 -8.23
CA ASN A 93 -2.88 4.95 -9.45
C ASN A 93 -4.00 3.91 -9.23
N VAL A 94 -3.71 2.83 -8.51
CA VAL A 94 -4.70 1.78 -8.19
C VAL A 94 -5.78 2.33 -7.26
N PHE A 95 -5.39 3.10 -6.24
CA PHE A 95 -6.32 3.77 -5.33
C PHE A 95 -7.26 4.70 -6.10
N MET A 96 -6.74 5.55 -6.98
CA MET A 96 -7.56 6.47 -7.78
C MET A 96 -8.47 5.74 -8.75
N LYS A 97 -8.00 4.68 -9.39
CA LYS A 97 -8.83 3.83 -10.24
C LYS A 97 -10.00 3.26 -9.44
N GLN A 98 -9.75 2.65 -8.28
CA GLN A 98 -10.78 2.08 -7.42
C GLN A 98 -11.80 3.14 -6.95
N TYR A 99 -11.33 4.36 -6.69
CA TYR A 99 -12.20 5.49 -6.36
C TYR A 99 -13.13 5.83 -7.53
N TYR A 100 -12.61 5.92 -8.76
CA TYR A 100 -13.42 6.23 -9.95
C TYR A 100 -14.36 5.09 -10.37
N ASP A 101 -13.93 3.83 -10.24
CA ASP A 101 -14.74 2.64 -10.54
C ASP A 101 -15.91 2.47 -9.55
N SER A 102 -15.78 3.05 -8.34
CA SER A 102 -16.87 3.06 -7.35
C SER A 102 -17.99 4.03 -7.75
N PRO A 103 -19.27 3.77 -7.43
CA PRO A 103 -20.37 4.69 -7.73
C PRO A 103 -20.19 6.07 -7.07
N PRO A 104 -20.50 7.19 -7.77
CA PRO A 104 -20.48 8.51 -7.17
C PRO A 104 -21.50 8.63 -6.03
N GLY A 105 -21.09 9.25 -4.91
CA GLY A 105 -21.93 9.37 -3.70
C GLY A 105 -22.10 8.07 -2.90
N GLY A 106 -21.50 6.96 -3.33
CA GLY A 106 -21.55 5.70 -2.60
C GLY A 106 -20.69 5.73 -1.33
N ALA A 107 -21.13 5.02 -0.29
CA ALA A 107 -20.41 4.89 0.98
C ALA A 107 -18.96 4.38 0.82
N HIS A 108 -18.68 3.62 -0.25
CA HIS A 108 -17.33 3.12 -0.55
C HIS A 108 -16.34 4.26 -0.82
N ARG A 109 -16.71 5.27 -1.62
CA ARG A 109 -15.85 6.44 -1.92
C ARG A 109 -15.56 7.23 -0.65
N THR A 110 -16.57 7.45 0.19
CA THR A 110 -16.43 8.15 1.46
C THR A 110 -15.46 7.41 2.38
N LYS A 111 -15.61 6.08 2.52
CA LYS A 111 -14.68 5.26 3.34
C LYS A 111 -13.24 5.29 2.83
N MET A 112 -13.02 5.31 1.52
CA MET A 112 -11.67 5.45 0.96
C MET A 112 -11.02 6.78 1.35
N LEU A 113 -11.75 7.89 1.20
CA LEU A 113 -11.25 9.21 1.58
C LEU A 113 -11.02 9.32 3.09
N GLU A 114 -11.96 8.82 3.91
CA GLU A 114 -11.80 8.77 5.36
C GLU A 114 -10.56 7.97 5.79
N THR A 115 -10.30 6.85 5.14
CA THR A 115 -9.11 6.02 5.43
C THR A 115 -7.82 6.78 5.13
N LEU A 116 -7.79 7.52 4.01
CA LEU A 116 -6.64 8.35 3.66
C LEU A 116 -6.41 9.47 4.69
N VAL A 117 -7.48 10.15 5.11
CA VAL A 117 -7.41 11.20 6.14
C VAL A 117 -6.94 10.63 7.48
N ARG A 118 -7.44 9.46 7.88
CA ARG A 118 -6.97 8.78 9.11
C ARG A 118 -5.50 8.42 9.03
N LEU A 119 -5.03 7.93 7.89
CA LEU A 119 -3.61 7.60 7.69
C LEU A 119 -2.74 8.86 7.82
N VAL A 120 -3.14 9.97 7.19
CA VAL A 120 -2.43 11.25 7.28
C VAL A 120 -2.39 11.74 8.74
N ASN A 121 -3.54 11.76 9.42
CA ASN A 121 -3.62 12.19 10.81
C ASN A 121 -2.77 11.32 11.74
N ALA A 122 -2.79 9.99 11.55
CA ALA A 122 -1.98 9.06 12.32
C ALA A 122 -0.47 9.29 12.05
N ASN A 123 -0.07 9.47 10.79
CA ASN A 123 1.32 9.74 10.44
C ASN A 123 1.81 11.08 11.03
N THR A 124 0.98 12.11 11.00
CA THR A 124 1.28 13.40 11.62
C THR A 124 1.38 13.28 13.14
N ALA A 125 0.46 12.55 13.78
CA ALA A 125 0.46 12.34 15.24
C ALA A 125 1.69 11.54 15.71
N MET A 126 2.16 10.57 14.92
CA MET A 126 3.38 9.82 15.18
C MET A 126 4.66 10.61 14.90
N GLY A 127 4.55 11.85 14.43
CA GLY A 127 5.68 12.71 14.14
C GLY A 127 6.36 12.46 12.80
N GLY A 128 5.76 11.68 11.89
CA GLY A 128 6.27 11.48 10.53
C GLY A 128 6.28 12.76 9.68
N ALA A 129 5.54 13.79 10.11
CA ALA A 129 5.56 15.13 9.53
C ALA A 129 6.19 16.18 10.46
N LYS A 130 6.88 15.78 11.54
CA LYS A 130 7.64 16.74 12.37
C LYS A 130 8.84 17.23 11.58
N LYS A 131 9.16 18.52 11.71
CA LYS A 131 10.40 19.08 11.16
C LYS A 131 11.59 18.22 11.65
N PRO A 132 12.66 18.03 10.85
CA PRO A 132 13.88 17.41 11.37
C PRO A 132 14.43 18.27 12.51
N LEU A 133 14.92 17.66 13.61
CA LEU A 133 15.41 18.39 14.81
C LEU A 133 16.44 19.49 14.48
N SER A 134 17.19 19.34 13.39
CA SER A 134 18.14 20.33 12.89
C SER A 134 17.51 21.63 12.37
N VAL A 135 16.20 21.66 12.18
CA VAL A 135 15.42 22.80 11.64
C VAL A 135 14.45 23.36 12.69
N TRP A 136 14.52 22.87 13.93
CA TRP A 136 13.73 23.42 15.03
C TRP A 136 14.42 24.67 15.55
N THR A 137 13.64 25.70 15.86
CA THR A 137 14.17 26.80 16.67
C THR A 137 14.35 26.33 18.11
N GLU A 138 15.22 26.99 18.88
CA GLU A 138 15.43 26.65 20.31
C GLU A 138 14.11 26.72 21.09
N ASP A 139 13.28 27.73 20.82
CA ASP A 139 11.95 27.88 21.44
C ASP A 139 11.01 26.72 21.09
N GLU A 140 10.97 26.28 19.82
CA GLU A 140 10.15 25.13 19.40
C GLU A 140 10.64 23.84 20.10
N LEU A 141 11.96 23.70 20.26
CA LEU A 141 12.58 22.52 20.87
C LEU A 141 12.28 22.43 22.36
N GLU A 142 12.38 23.56 23.06
CA GLU A 142 12.13 23.66 24.50
C GLU A 142 10.67 23.35 24.85
N GLU A 143 9.73 23.79 24.01
CA GLU A 143 8.30 23.52 24.20
C GLU A 143 7.95 22.04 23.98
N GLU A 144 8.50 21.40 22.94
CA GLU A 144 8.30 19.95 22.74
C GLU A 144 8.98 19.13 23.84
N LEU A 145 10.13 19.57 24.36
CA LEU A 145 10.78 18.92 25.50
C LEU A 145 9.90 19.01 26.75
N ARG A 146 9.32 20.19 27.01
CA ARG A 146 8.38 20.43 28.11
C ARG A 146 7.13 19.57 27.96
N GLN A 147 6.58 19.46 26.75
CA GLN A 147 5.43 18.62 26.45
C GLN A 147 5.71 17.13 26.71
N ARG A 148 6.84 16.60 26.22
CA ARG A 148 7.24 15.21 26.48
C ARG A 148 7.53 14.94 27.96
N LEU A 149 8.12 15.90 28.66
CA LEU A 149 8.32 15.82 30.10
C LEU A 149 6.99 15.75 30.85
N MET A 150 5.98 16.53 30.46
CA MET A 150 4.64 16.45 31.04
C MET A 150 3.97 15.11 30.74
N GLU A 151 4.01 14.62 29.50
CA GLU A 151 3.44 13.32 29.11
C GLU A 151 4.11 12.17 29.87
N THR A 152 5.44 12.20 30.00
CA THR A 152 6.22 11.22 30.76
C THR A 152 5.91 11.33 32.25
N ALA A 153 5.82 12.55 32.79
CA ALA A 153 5.41 12.78 34.16
C ALA A 153 4.02 12.21 34.41
N ILE A 154 3.01 12.51 33.59
CA ILE A 154 1.65 11.96 33.72
C ILE A 154 1.66 10.43 33.70
N THR A 155 2.44 9.83 32.80
CA THR A 155 2.58 8.38 32.71
C THR A 155 3.24 7.79 33.96
N LEU A 156 4.26 8.45 34.51
CA LEU A 156 4.92 8.07 35.76
C LEU A 156 4.07 8.39 37.01
N LYS A 157 3.22 9.42 36.97
CA LYS A 157 2.29 9.85 38.03
C LYS A 157 1.10 8.89 38.22
N ALA A 158 1.01 7.79 37.45
CA ALA A 158 0.24 6.61 37.86
C ALA A 158 0.77 5.98 39.18
N LEU A 159 1.92 6.45 39.68
CA LEU A 159 2.34 6.34 41.08
C LEU A 159 2.33 7.73 41.75
N PRO A 160 1.85 7.84 43.01
CA PRO A 160 1.49 9.12 43.62
C PRO A 160 2.68 10.06 43.78
N VAL A 161 2.54 11.27 43.21
CA VAL A 161 3.51 12.37 43.30
C VAL A 161 3.24 13.22 44.53
N SER A 162 3.74 12.75 45.66
CA SER A 162 3.91 13.56 46.86
C SER A 162 5.37 13.72 47.27
N ARG A 163 6.33 13.18 46.49
CA ARG A 163 7.77 13.19 46.86
C ARG A 163 8.74 13.84 45.87
N ALA A 164 8.31 14.24 44.68
CA ALA A 164 9.24 14.80 43.68
C ALA A 164 9.51 16.30 43.87
N VAL A 165 8.70 17.01 44.67
CA VAL A 165 8.88 18.45 44.91
C VAL A 165 9.95 18.72 46.00
N GLU A 166 10.20 17.77 46.91
CA GLU A 166 11.24 17.92 47.95
C GLU A 166 12.67 17.81 47.38
N VAL A 167 12.89 17.02 46.32
CA VAL A 167 14.24 16.79 45.78
C VAL A 167 14.78 18.01 45.00
N LEU A 168 13.91 18.88 44.49
CA LEU A 168 14.34 20.07 43.72
C LEU A 168 14.53 21.31 44.61
N SER A 169 14.04 21.32 45.86
CA SER A 169 14.31 22.43 46.78
C SER A 169 15.64 22.30 47.53
N GLU A 170 16.27 21.12 47.54
CA GLU A 170 17.51 20.88 48.29
C GLU A 170 18.79 21.21 47.51
N THR A 171 18.71 21.50 46.21
CA THR A 171 19.89 21.82 45.37
C THR A 171 20.02 23.30 45.02
N ALA A 172 19.48 24.21 45.83
CA ALA A 172 19.83 25.63 45.74
C ALA A 172 21.27 25.81 46.28
N PRO A 173 22.22 26.32 45.48
CA PRO A 173 23.57 26.57 45.97
C PRO A 173 23.54 27.68 47.02
N ALA A 174 24.14 27.41 48.19
CA ALA A 174 24.35 28.39 49.23
C ALA A 174 25.16 29.58 48.67
N GLU A 175 24.63 30.78 48.84
CA GLU A 175 25.32 32.03 48.52
C GLU A 175 26.61 32.13 49.35
N ASP A 176 27.74 32.23 48.65
CA ASP A 176 29.07 32.41 49.22
C ASP A 176 29.21 33.87 49.69
N PRO A 177 29.41 34.16 50.99
CA PRO A 177 29.58 35.52 51.45
C PRO A 177 30.99 36.01 51.05
N GLY A 178 31.04 36.93 50.10
CA GLY A 178 32.29 37.48 49.55
C GLY A 178 33.21 38.11 50.62
N PRO A 179 34.54 38.09 50.38
CA PRO A 179 35.51 38.57 51.37
C PRO A 179 35.52 40.10 51.44
N SER A 180 35.61 40.61 52.67
CA SER A 180 35.83 42.02 53.03
C SER A 180 37.28 42.44 52.84
#